data_AF-A0A5C6EGS8-F1
#
_entry.id   AF-A0A5C6EGS8-F1
#
_cell.length_a   1.000
_cell.length_b   1.000
_cell.length_c   1.000
_cell.angle_alpha   90.00
_cell.angle_beta   90.00
_cell.angle_gamma   90.00
#
_symmetry.space_group_name_H-M   'P 1'
#
loop_
_entity.id
_entity.type
_entity.pdbx_description
1 polymer ?
#
loop_
_entity_poly.entity_id
_entity_poly.type
_entity_poly.pdbx_seq_one_letter_code
_entity_poly.pdbx_strand_id
1 'polypeptide(L)'
;MAVRLPNEQSALTVQVSDFELRDLGTSFGVTAAPEGRVDFAVLDGKVAVTKRSESPRPQEQIFVEGEAFSASAENSVRNKMPFEPERYQDIWPLTVGINELSNVIDFVVPGATNPLGDLTDDHKLFLIPEQLNCRLDRPVELSLIRPGQTWPQASVSPVKLPSRENIRSYLLVYQPQSSRFGKRISLSGSVEFERPILGVAATRSQLESTDEPFGLKTIDNGKLAYRYLEERDSERGELPADTISIDPSGHRLFFHLSVGAGKDHLRVLVQGD
;
A
#
# COMPACT_ATOMS: atom_id res chain seq x y z
N MET A 1 4.45 -17.98 -6.92
CA MET A 1 5.67 -17.15 -6.70
C MET A 1 5.29 -15.70 -6.97
N ALA A 2 5.71 -14.74 -6.13
CA ALA A 2 5.68 -13.32 -6.48
C ALA A 2 7.10 -12.79 -6.57
N VAL A 3 7.29 -11.85 -7.49
CA VAL A 3 8.57 -11.16 -7.65
C VAL A 3 8.30 -9.65 -7.79
N ARG A 4 9.16 -8.85 -7.17
CA ARG A 4 9.16 -7.39 -7.24
C ARG A 4 10.60 -6.91 -7.36
N LEU A 5 10.87 -5.99 -8.29
CA LEU A 5 12.15 -5.30 -8.35
C LEU A 5 11.96 -3.78 -8.53
N PRO A 6 12.53 -2.97 -7.63
CA PRO A 6 12.25 -1.53 -7.53
C PRO A 6 12.99 -0.65 -8.56
N ASN A 7 13.11 -1.06 -9.83
CA ASN A 7 13.94 -0.34 -10.81
C ASN A 7 13.40 -0.51 -12.25
N GLU A 8 13.18 0.58 -13.00
CA GLU A 8 12.85 0.50 -14.46
C GLU A 8 13.97 -0.11 -15.33
N GLN A 9 15.16 -0.34 -14.75
CA GLN A 9 16.28 -1.06 -15.37
C GLN A 9 16.32 -2.54 -14.99
N SER A 10 15.26 -3.10 -14.39
CA SER A 10 15.27 -4.51 -14.01
C SER A 10 15.37 -5.40 -15.26
N ALA A 11 16.47 -6.16 -15.35
CA ALA A 11 16.65 -7.20 -16.35
C ALA A 11 15.97 -8.52 -15.95
N LEU A 12 15.05 -8.46 -14.97
CA LEU A 12 14.45 -9.66 -14.43
C LEU A 12 13.56 -10.29 -15.47
N THR A 13 13.94 -11.53 -15.75
CA THR A 13 13.31 -12.36 -16.72
C THR A 13 12.91 -13.64 -16.02
N VAL A 14 11.61 -13.87 -15.86
CA VAL A 14 11.06 -15.08 -15.27
C VAL A 14 10.69 -16.02 -16.40
N GLN A 15 11.39 -17.15 -16.49
CA GLN A 15 11.11 -18.20 -17.47
C GLN A 15 10.25 -19.28 -16.82
N VAL A 16 9.04 -19.47 -17.34
CA VAL A 16 8.12 -20.53 -16.89
C VAL A 16 7.53 -21.21 -18.11
N SER A 17 7.78 -22.53 -18.22
CA SER A 17 7.40 -23.32 -19.40
C SER A 17 7.95 -22.67 -20.69
N ASP A 18 7.11 -22.42 -21.69
CA ASP A 18 7.50 -21.79 -22.97
C ASP A 18 7.47 -20.26 -22.93
N PHE A 19 7.19 -19.66 -21.77
CA PHE A 19 7.00 -18.22 -21.63
C PHE A 19 8.17 -17.56 -20.93
N GLU A 20 8.47 -16.36 -21.41
CA GLU A 20 9.42 -15.44 -20.82
C GLU A 20 8.68 -14.18 -20.39
N LEU A 21 8.83 -13.82 -19.12
CA LEU A 21 8.27 -12.60 -18.57
C LEU A 21 9.38 -11.66 -18.21
N ARG A 22 9.34 -10.48 -18.81
CA ARG A 22 10.24 -9.40 -18.50
C ARG A 22 9.52 -8.39 -17.63
N ASP A 23 10.10 -8.19 -16.47
CA ASP A 23 9.72 -7.11 -15.56
C ASP A 23 10.05 -5.75 -16.19
N LEU A 24 9.17 -4.77 -16.02
CA LEU A 24 9.36 -3.39 -16.47
C LEU A 24 9.27 -2.42 -15.30
N GLY A 25 9.73 -2.84 -14.11
CA GLY A 25 9.67 -2.10 -12.85
C GLY A 25 8.36 -2.37 -12.10
N THR A 26 8.07 -3.64 -11.81
CA THR A 26 6.72 -4.12 -11.51
C THR A 26 6.69 -5.20 -10.45
N SER A 27 5.50 -5.41 -9.90
CA SER A 27 5.18 -6.59 -9.11
C SER A 27 4.20 -7.49 -9.86
N PHE A 28 4.49 -8.78 -9.92
CA PHE A 28 3.62 -9.75 -10.60
C PHE A 28 3.60 -11.10 -9.89
N GLY A 29 2.45 -11.77 -9.97
CA GLY A 29 2.23 -13.13 -9.50
C GLY A 29 2.34 -14.13 -10.63
N VAL A 30 3.00 -15.26 -10.37
CA VAL A 30 3.07 -16.40 -11.29
C VAL A 30 2.66 -17.68 -10.57
N THR A 31 1.69 -18.39 -11.15
CA THR A 31 1.22 -19.69 -10.69
C THR A 31 1.28 -20.69 -11.84
N ALA A 32 2.16 -21.69 -11.72
CA ALA A 32 2.21 -22.81 -12.66
C ALA A 32 1.29 -23.94 -12.15
N ALA A 33 0.32 -24.33 -12.97
CA ALA A 33 -0.54 -25.47 -12.70
C ALA A 33 0.13 -26.78 -13.19
N PRO A 34 -0.17 -27.93 -12.59
CA PRO A 34 0.41 -29.23 -12.96
C PRO A 34 0.24 -29.60 -14.44
N GLU A 35 -0.83 -29.14 -15.07
CA GLU A 35 -1.16 -29.34 -16.49
C GLU A 35 -0.33 -28.47 -17.47
N GLY A 36 0.68 -27.74 -16.99
CA GLY A 36 1.51 -26.88 -17.82
C GLY A 36 0.85 -25.54 -18.21
N ARG A 37 -0.35 -25.27 -17.67
CA ARG A 37 -0.97 -23.94 -17.69
C ARG A 37 -0.22 -23.03 -16.72
N VAL A 38 0.03 -21.79 -17.13
CA VAL A 38 0.64 -20.77 -16.29
C VAL A 38 -0.31 -19.59 -16.21
N ASP A 39 -0.70 -19.25 -14.99
CA ASP A 39 -1.54 -18.10 -14.69
C ASP A 39 -0.65 -16.97 -14.19
N PHE A 40 -0.88 -15.78 -14.75
CA PHE A 40 -0.13 -14.57 -14.48
C PHE A 40 -1.06 -13.47 -14.03
N ALA A 41 -0.58 -12.66 -13.10
CA ALA A 41 -1.31 -11.50 -12.61
C ALA A 41 -0.37 -10.31 -12.42
N VAL A 42 -0.70 -9.17 -13.01
CA VAL A 42 0.08 -7.93 -12.85
C VAL A 42 -0.48 -7.19 -11.64
N LEU A 43 0.36 -7.10 -10.61
CA LEU A 43 -0.03 -6.59 -9.31
C LEU A 43 0.15 -5.07 -9.21
N ASP A 44 1.21 -4.53 -9.80
CA ASP A 44 1.51 -3.09 -9.88
C ASP A 44 2.48 -2.84 -11.05
N GLY A 45 2.19 -1.85 -11.91
CA GLY A 45 3.02 -1.52 -13.07
C GLY A 45 2.65 -2.28 -14.36
N LYS A 46 3.66 -2.81 -15.08
CA LYS A 46 3.56 -3.47 -16.38
C LYS A 46 4.52 -4.65 -16.51
N VAL A 47 4.07 -5.72 -17.16
CA VAL A 47 4.93 -6.84 -17.56
C VAL A 47 4.88 -7.05 -19.06
N ALA A 48 6.02 -7.42 -19.63
CA ALA A 48 6.12 -7.87 -21.01
C ALA A 48 6.20 -9.40 -21.03
N VAL A 49 5.38 -10.05 -21.83
CA VAL A 49 5.28 -11.51 -21.93
C VAL A 49 5.56 -11.93 -23.35
N THR A 50 6.45 -12.90 -23.50
CA THR A 50 6.91 -13.40 -24.79
C THR A 50 6.85 -14.92 -24.81
N LYS A 51 6.24 -15.51 -25.85
CA LYS A 51 6.27 -16.98 -26.06
C LYS A 51 7.53 -17.36 -26.84
N ARG A 52 8.40 -18.17 -26.24
CA ARG A 52 9.72 -18.50 -26.79
C ARG A 52 9.66 -19.41 -28.03
N SER A 53 8.59 -20.17 -28.19
CA SER A 53 8.40 -21.08 -29.34
C SER A 53 7.86 -20.40 -30.60
N GLU A 54 7.55 -19.11 -30.58
CA GLU A 54 7.16 -18.36 -31.78
C GLU A 54 8.41 -17.97 -32.61
N SER A 55 8.50 -18.53 -33.81
CA SER A 55 9.58 -18.30 -34.80
C SER A 55 9.70 -16.82 -35.22
N PRO A 56 10.78 -16.44 -35.93
CA PRO A 56 11.98 -15.77 -35.40
C PRO A 56 11.76 -14.33 -34.86
N ARG A 57 10.51 -13.84 -34.78
CA ARG A 57 10.14 -12.56 -34.15
C ARG A 57 9.03 -12.83 -33.14
N PRO A 58 9.38 -13.16 -31.90
CA PRO A 58 8.37 -13.46 -30.90
C PRO A 58 7.61 -12.17 -30.56
N GLN A 59 6.28 -12.26 -30.47
CA GLN A 59 5.45 -11.08 -30.22
C GLN A 59 5.41 -10.79 -28.72
N GLU A 60 5.90 -9.62 -28.33
CA GLU A 60 5.80 -9.15 -26.94
C GLU A 60 4.37 -8.64 -26.69
N GLN A 61 3.73 -9.16 -25.65
CA GLN A 61 2.45 -8.66 -25.15
C GLN A 61 2.66 -7.95 -23.82
N ILE A 62 2.13 -6.73 -23.70
CA ILE A 62 2.23 -5.93 -22.49
C ILE A 62 0.93 -6.08 -21.70
N PHE A 63 1.06 -6.43 -20.43
CA PHE A 63 -0.03 -6.45 -19.46
C PHE A 63 0.21 -5.37 -18.42
N VAL A 64 -0.87 -4.75 -17.95
CA VAL A 64 -0.83 -3.66 -16.97
C VAL A 64 -1.50 -4.07 -15.67
N GLU A 65 -1.26 -3.30 -14.61
CA GLU A 65 -1.89 -3.44 -13.29
C GLU A 65 -3.38 -3.84 -13.37
N GLY A 66 -3.75 -4.85 -12.57
CA GLY A 66 -5.12 -5.37 -12.50
C GLY A 66 -5.49 -6.35 -13.62
N GLU A 67 -4.60 -6.60 -14.58
CA GLU A 67 -4.80 -7.64 -15.57
C GLU A 67 -4.25 -8.98 -15.10
N ALA A 68 -5.01 -10.04 -15.37
CA ALA A 68 -4.58 -11.42 -15.24
C ALA A 68 -4.79 -12.16 -16.56
N PHE A 69 -3.92 -13.11 -16.86
CA PHE A 69 -4.05 -13.94 -18.05
C PHE A 69 -3.51 -15.34 -17.81
N SER A 70 -4.00 -16.28 -18.61
CA SER A 70 -3.50 -17.65 -18.61
C SER A 70 -2.89 -18.02 -19.94
N ALA A 71 -1.80 -18.77 -19.88
CA ALA A 71 -1.03 -19.19 -21.03
C ALA A 71 -0.72 -20.68 -20.94
N SER A 72 -0.69 -21.36 -22.09
CA SER A 72 -0.30 -22.78 -22.20
C SER A 72 0.49 -23.02 -23.49
N ALA A 73 1.13 -24.18 -23.61
CA ALA A 73 1.86 -24.54 -24.82
C ALA A 73 0.97 -24.51 -26.08
N GLU A 74 -0.31 -24.89 -25.95
CA GLU A 74 -1.28 -25.00 -27.06
C GLU A 74 -1.99 -23.68 -27.39
N ASN A 75 -2.19 -22.80 -26.41
CA ASN A 75 -2.82 -21.49 -26.61
C ASN A 75 -1.79 -20.37 -26.46
N SER A 76 -1.60 -19.59 -27.53
CA SER A 76 -0.98 -18.26 -27.42
C SER A 76 -1.68 -17.45 -26.35
N VAL A 77 -0.96 -16.56 -25.65
CA VAL A 77 -1.47 -15.65 -24.62
C VAL A 77 -2.74 -14.96 -25.14
N ARG A 78 -3.92 -15.38 -24.67
CA ARG A 78 -5.21 -14.92 -25.24
C ARG A 78 -6.34 -14.73 -24.24
N ASN A 79 -6.30 -15.41 -23.10
CA ASN A 79 -7.44 -15.39 -22.19
C ASN A 79 -7.14 -14.46 -21.02
N LYS A 80 -7.62 -13.21 -21.13
CA LYS A 80 -7.81 -12.35 -19.95
C LYS A 80 -8.70 -13.11 -18.97
N MET A 81 -8.17 -13.38 -17.79
CA MET A 81 -8.92 -13.96 -16.70
C MET A 81 -9.34 -12.85 -15.74
N PRO A 82 -10.43 -13.05 -14.98
CA PRO A 82 -10.66 -12.23 -13.79
C PRO A 82 -9.42 -12.30 -12.92
N PHE A 83 -8.93 -11.13 -12.50
CA PHE A 83 -7.88 -11.03 -11.52
C PHE A 83 -8.45 -11.48 -10.16
N GLU A 84 -7.89 -12.55 -9.60
CA GLU A 84 -8.25 -13.11 -8.29
C GLU A 84 -7.14 -12.76 -7.29
N PRO A 85 -7.18 -11.57 -6.70
CA PRO A 85 -6.08 -11.09 -5.88
C PRO A 85 -5.95 -11.86 -4.55
N GLU A 86 -6.99 -12.55 -4.10
CA GLU A 86 -6.99 -13.34 -2.85
C GLU A 86 -5.93 -14.47 -2.88
N ARG A 87 -5.59 -14.99 -4.06
CA ARG A 87 -4.57 -16.05 -4.22
C ARG A 87 -3.15 -15.62 -3.80
N TYR A 88 -2.92 -14.32 -3.67
CA TYR A 88 -1.61 -13.74 -3.34
C TYR A 88 -1.66 -12.94 -2.03
N GLN A 89 -2.70 -13.12 -1.19
CA GLN A 89 -2.88 -12.41 0.10
C GLN A 89 -1.62 -12.36 0.97
N ASP A 90 -0.85 -13.45 1.05
CA ASP A 90 0.30 -13.55 1.94
C ASP A 90 1.55 -12.82 1.42
N ILE A 91 1.60 -12.53 0.12
CA ILE A 91 2.75 -11.88 -0.54
C ILE A 91 2.45 -10.46 -1.02
N TRP A 92 1.18 -10.06 -0.96
CA TRP A 92 0.72 -8.72 -1.33
C TRP A 92 1.41 -7.57 -0.59
N PRO A 93 1.65 -7.65 0.74
CA PRO A 93 2.41 -6.60 1.41
C PRO A 93 3.80 -6.39 0.78
N LEU A 94 4.50 -7.49 0.48
CA LEU A 94 5.84 -7.45 -0.13
C LEU A 94 5.80 -6.81 -1.52
N THR A 95 4.78 -7.12 -2.32
CA THR A 95 4.64 -6.59 -3.70
C THR A 95 4.35 -5.09 -3.71
N VAL A 96 3.85 -4.53 -2.63
CA VAL A 96 3.66 -3.07 -2.52
C VAL A 96 4.75 -2.38 -1.70
N GLY A 97 5.81 -3.08 -1.31
CA GLY A 97 6.98 -2.49 -0.62
C GLY A 97 6.87 -2.44 0.90
N ILE A 98 6.10 -3.36 1.47
CA ILE A 98 5.98 -3.56 2.92
C ILE A 98 6.76 -4.83 3.28
N ASN A 99 7.80 -4.69 4.09
CA ASN A 99 8.64 -5.80 4.56
C ASN A 99 7.98 -6.57 5.70
N GLU A 100 7.33 -5.87 6.63
CA GLU A 100 6.74 -6.47 7.83
C GLU A 100 5.49 -5.70 8.27
N LEU A 101 4.48 -6.45 8.75
CA LEU A 101 3.28 -5.91 9.39
C LEU A 101 3.06 -6.58 10.74
N SER A 102 2.72 -5.78 11.74
CA SER A 102 2.22 -6.32 13.00
C SER A 102 0.85 -6.98 12.82
N ASN A 103 0.58 -8.03 13.60
CA ASN A 103 -0.64 -8.84 13.56
C ASN A 103 -1.95 -8.07 13.83
N VAL A 104 -1.86 -6.85 14.37
CA VAL A 104 -2.98 -5.93 14.57
C VAL A 104 -3.42 -5.25 13.26
N ILE A 105 -2.70 -5.47 12.16
CA ILE A 105 -2.93 -4.85 10.86
C ILE A 105 -3.36 -5.91 9.86
N ASP A 106 -4.54 -5.74 9.28
CA ASP A 106 -4.96 -6.48 8.10
C ASP A 106 -4.63 -5.68 6.85
N PHE A 107 -3.93 -6.33 5.91
CA PHE A 107 -3.59 -5.71 4.64
C PHE A 107 -4.78 -5.73 3.69
N VAL A 108 -5.11 -4.57 3.11
CA VAL A 108 -6.15 -4.45 2.10
C VAL A 108 -5.51 -4.59 0.73
N VAL A 109 -5.99 -5.58 -0.01
CA VAL A 109 -5.43 -5.92 -1.30
C VAL A 109 -5.70 -4.82 -2.34
N PRO A 110 -4.70 -4.39 -3.15
CA PRO A 110 -4.91 -3.42 -4.23
C PRO A 110 -6.07 -3.81 -5.15
N GLY A 111 -6.87 -2.81 -5.53
CA GLY A 111 -8.02 -3.01 -6.42
C GLY A 111 -9.25 -3.66 -5.76
N ALA A 112 -9.18 -4.00 -4.47
CA ALA A 112 -10.37 -4.41 -3.71
C ALA A 112 -11.45 -3.32 -3.81
N THR A 113 -12.68 -3.72 -4.10
CA THR A 113 -13.80 -2.80 -4.32
C THR A 113 -14.53 -2.42 -3.04
N ASN A 114 -14.08 -2.92 -1.89
CA ASN A 114 -14.71 -2.67 -0.60
C ASN A 114 -14.70 -1.16 -0.30
N PRO A 115 -15.87 -0.54 -0.10
CA PRO A 115 -15.94 0.81 0.42
C PRO A 115 -15.15 0.91 1.73
N LEU A 116 -14.43 2.02 1.93
CA LEU A 116 -13.68 2.26 3.17
C LEU A 116 -14.57 2.10 4.43
N GLY A 117 -15.86 2.43 4.30
CA GLY A 117 -16.84 2.29 5.38
C GLY A 117 -17.07 0.86 5.86
N ASP A 118 -16.75 -0.14 5.04
CA ASP A 118 -16.95 -1.56 5.36
C ASP A 118 -15.71 -2.19 6.01
N LEU A 119 -14.59 -1.47 6.04
CA LEU A 119 -13.36 -1.89 6.71
C LEU A 119 -13.46 -1.59 8.20
N THR A 120 -14.23 -2.41 8.92
CA THR A 120 -14.47 -2.24 10.35
C THR A 120 -14.02 -3.44 11.17
N ASP A 121 -13.27 -3.18 12.24
CA ASP A 121 -12.89 -4.18 13.24
C ASP A 121 -12.62 -3.46 14.57
N ASP A 122 -13.08 -4.04 15.67
CA ASP A 122 -12.87 -3.45 17.00
C ASP A 122 -11.41 -3.54 17.46
N HIS A 123 -10.62 -4.46 16.89
CA HIS A 123 -9.31 -4.89 17.38
C HIS A 123 -8.20 -4.81 16.33
N LYS A 124 -8.50 -4.34 15.12
CA LYS A 124 -7.54 -4.28 14.02
C LYS A 124 -7.58 -2.96 13.28
N LEU A 125 -6.48 -2.66 12.60
CA LEU A 125 -6.36 -1.61 11.61
C LEU A 125 -6.27 -2.23 10.21
N PHE A 126 -6.65 -1.45 9.21
CA PHE A 126 -6.54 -1.82 7.81
C PHE A 126 -5.47 -0.99 7.13
N LEU A 127 -4.51 -1.63 6.47
CA LEU A 127 -3.49 -0.94 5.68
C LEU A 127 -3.87 -0.99 4.21
N ILE A 128 -4.10 0.19 3.63
CA ILE A 128 -4.54 0.38 2.26
C ILE A 128 -3.39 0.98 1.45
N PRO A 129 -2.85 0.28 0.45
CA PRO A 129 -1.99 0.89 -0.55
C PRO A 129 -2.81 1.83 -1.42
N GLU A 130 -2.55 3.14 -1.36
CA GLU A 130 -3.36 4.13 -2.06
C GLU A 130 -2.85 4.48 -3.45
N GLN A 131 -1.62 5.01 -3.53
CA GLN A 131 -0.99 5.41 -4.78
C GLN A 131 0.44 4.90 -4.74
N LEU A 132 0.76 3.84 -5.49
CA LEU A 132 2.08 3.19 -5.46
C LEU A 132 3.10 3.79 -6.43
N ASN A 133 2.64 4.68 -7.30
CA ASN A 133 3.47 5.37 -8.29
C ASN A 133 3.00 6.83 -8.48
N CYS A 134 2.80 7.56 -7.37
CA CYS A 134 2.41 8.96 -7.44
C CYS A 134 3.62 9.82 -7.80
N ARG A 135 3.53 10.55 -8.91
CA ARG A 135 4.55 11.51 -9.32
C ARG A 135 4.01 12.92 -9.20
N LEU A 136 4.70 13.75 -8.44
CA LEU A 136 4.33 15.15 -8.26
C LEU A 136 4.79 16.00 -9.45
N ASP A 137 3.85 16.70 -10.09
CA ASP A 137 4.14 17.63 -11.20
C ASP A 137 4.95 18.86 -10.74
N ARG A 138 4.74 19.27 -9.49
CA ARG A 138 5.41 20.40 -8.83
C ARG A 138 5.77 20.03 -7.39
N PRO A 139 6.82 20.64 -6.81
CA PRO A 139 7.13 20.40 -5.41
C PRO A 139 5.93 20.77 -4.53
N VAL A 140 5.67 19.96 -3.51
CA VAL A 140 4.61 20.20 -2.52
C VAL A 140 5.26 20.32 -1.15
N GLU A 141 4.83 21.29 -0.37
CA GLU A 141 5.28 21.49 0.99
C GLU A 141 4.17 21.05 1.95
N LEU A 142 4.47 20.05 2.78
CA LEU A 142 3.49 19.41 3.65
C LEU A 142 4.03 19.34 5.07
N SER A 143 3.21 19.73 6.04
CA SER A 143 3.55 19.54 7.44
C SER A 143 3.46 18.05 7.78
N LEU A 144 4.58 17.35 7.90
CA LEU A 144 4.60 15.90 8.17
C LEU A 144 5.48 15.58 9.37
N ILE A 145 5.19 14.47 10.02
CA ILE A 145 6.04 13.87 11.05
C ILE A 145 7.18 13.15 10.34
N ARG A 146 8.42 13.48 10.67
CA ARG A 146 9.63 13.03 9.94
C ARG A 146 10.28 11.81 10.58
N PRO A 147 11.11 11.06 9.84
CA PRO A 147 12.00 10.05 10.40
C PRO A 147 12.76 10.54 11.65
N GLY A 148 12.83 9.69 12.66
CA GLY A 148 13.43 10.00 13.96
C GLY A 148 12.61 10.90 14.88
N GLN A 149 11.38 11.28 14.50
CA GLN A 149 10.47 12.05 15.35
C GLN A 149 9.42 11.14 16.01
N THR A 150 8.95 11.58 17.18
CA THR A 150 7.81 11.01 17.89
C THR A 150 6.73 12.08 18.03
N TRP A 151 5.52 11.80 17.58
CA TRP A 151 4.35 12.67 17.74
C TRP A 151 3.48 12.15 18.90
N PRO A 152 2.86 13.03 19.70
CA PRO A 152 2.69 14.48 19.54
C PRO A 152 3.83 15.35 20.10
N GLN A 153 4.90 14.78 20.63
CA GLN A 153 5.96 15.53 21.32
C GLN A 153 6.82 16.37 20.38
N ALA A 154 7.06 15.91 19.16
CA ALA A 154 7.87 16.61 18.18
C ALA A 154 7.10 17.75 17.52
N SER A 155 7.78 18.89 17.34
CA SER A 155 7.25 19.98 16.52
C SER A 155 7.19 19.53 15.06
N VAL A 156 5.98 19.48 14.51
CA VAL A 156 5.76 19.21 13.08
C VAL A 156 6.36 20.36 12.28
N SER A 157 7.13 20.03 11.25
CA SER A 157 7.77 21.02 10.37
C SER A 157 7.43 20.73 8.91
N PRO A 158 7.33 21.76 8.05
CA PRO A 158 7.07 21.54 6.65
C PRO A 158 8.16 20.68 5.99
N VAL A 159 7.76 19.64 5.28
CA VAL A 159 8.58 18.78 4.45
C VAL A 159 8.34 19.18 3.01
N LYS A 160 9.41 19.52 2.29
CA LYS A 160 9.33 19.79 0.86
C LYS A 160 9.53 18.48 0.11
N LEU A 161 8.45 17.97 -0.47
CA LEU A 161 8.49 16.84 -1.39
C LEU A 161 8.84 17.37 -2.78
N PRO A 162 9.96 16.94 -3.38
CA PRO A 162 10.38 17.42 -4.69
C PRO A 162 9.44 16.92 -5.79
N SER A 163 9.30 17.73 -6.85
CA SER A 163 8.63 17.27 -8.07
C SER A 163 9.45 16.17 -8.73
N ARG A 164 8.76 15.28 -9.46
CA ARG A 164 9.32 14.21 -10.30
C ARG A 164 9.86 12.97 -9.58
N GLU A 165 9.96 12.98 -8.26
CA GLU A 165 10.16 11.75 -7.48
C GLU A 165 8.86 10.96 -7.43
N ASN A 166 8.99 9.64 -7.52
CA ASN A 166 7.87 8.74 -7.28
C ASN A 166 7.68 8.60 -5.77
N ILE A 167 6.43 8.64 -5.34
CA ILE A 167 6.02 8.55 -3.95
C ILE A 167 4.97 7.47 -3.83
N ARG A 168 5.13 6.64 -2.81
CA ARG A 168 4.14 5.64 -2.41
C ARG A 168 3.33 6.16 -1.24
N SER A 169 2.02 6.07 -1.34
CA SER A 169 1.10 6.43 -0.27
C SER A 169 0.40 5.20 0.27
N TYR A 170 0.35 5.11 1.59
CA TYR A 170 -0.40 4.09 2.31
C TYR A 170 -1.27 4.76 3.37
N LEU A 171 -2.53 4.33 3.46
CA LEU A 171 -3.46 4.77 4.49
C LEU A 171 -3.67 3.64 5.49
N LEU A 172 -3.33 3.89 6.74
CA LEU A 172 -3.68 3.01 7.85
C LEU A 172 -4.98 3.53 8.47
N VAL A 173 -5.96 2.65 8.62
CA VAL A 173 -7.33 3.00 9.03
C VAL A 173 -7.75 2.14 10.20
N TYR A 174 -8.09 2.77 11.31
CA TYR A 174 -8.90 2.18 12.37
C TYR A 174 -10.35 2.67 12.24
N GLN A 175 -11.28 1.73 12.18
CA GLN A 175 -12.70 2.02 12.26
C GLN A 175 -13.39 0.91 13.08
N PRO A 176 -13.96 1.23 14.25
CA PRO A 176 -14.58 0.23 15.11
C PRO A 176 -15.86 -0.32 14.47
N GLN A 177 -16.10 -1.62 14.63
CA GLN A 177 -17.36 -2.24 14.21
C GLN A 177 -18.49 -1.92 15.20
N SER A 178 -18.16 -1.86 16.49
CA SER A 178 -19.09 -1.48 17.54
C SER A 178 -18.80 -0.06 18.03
N SER A 179 -19.75 0.85 17.85
CA SER A 179 -19.69 2.22 18.39
C SER A 179 -20.03 2.28 19.89
N ARG A 180 -19.72 1.20 20.65
CA ARG A 180 -20.04 1.13 22.08
C ARG A 180 -19.19 2.12 22.86
N PHE A 181 -19.77 3.29 23.09
CA PHE A 181 -19.24 4.31 24.00
C PHE A 181 -18.82 3.66 25.34
N GLY A 182 -17.58 3.91 25.76
CA GLY A 182 -17.00 3.44 27.01
C GLY A 182 -16.11 2.19 26.94
N LYS A 183 -16.08 1.45 25.82
CA LYS A 183 -15.03 0.43 25.61
C LYS A 183 -13.78 1.11 25.05
N ARG A 184 -12.73 1.17 25.86
CA ARG A 184 -11.42 1.72 25.48
C ARG A 184 -10.42 0.59 25.37
N ILE A 185 -9.70 0.53 24.25
CA ILE A 185 -8.61 -0.41 24.07
C ILE A 185 -7.40 0.34 23.53
N SER A 186 -6.23 -0.25 23.71
CA SER A 186 -5.02 0.24 23.07
C SER A 186 -4.64 -0.71 21.95
N LEU A 187 -4.35 -0.15 20.76
CA LEU A 187 -3.81 -0.88 19.62
C LEU A 187 -2.38 -0.42 19.38
N SER A 188 -1.45 -1.37 19.38
CA SER A 188 -0.03 -1.07 19.17
C SER A 188 0.53 -1.98 18.10
N GLY A 189 1.33 -1.40 17.21
CA GLY A 189 1.90 -2.14 16.11
C GLY A 189 2.93 -1.33 15.35
N SER A 190 3.37 -1.91 14.26
CA SER A 190 4.32 -1.31 13.36
C SER A 190 4.11 -1.76 11.92
N VAL A 191 4.58 -0.91 11.01
CA VAL A 191 4.73 -1.20 9.58
C VAL A 191 6.17 -0.94 9.21
N GLU A 192 6.82 -1.93 8.61
CA GLU A 192 8.17 -1.78 8.05
C GLU A 192 8.11 -1.70 6.52
N PHE A 193 8.72 -0.67 5.96
CA PHE A 193 8.74 -0.37 4.54
C PHE A 193 10.10 -0.66 3.93
N GLU A 194 10.09 -1.15 2.70
CA GLU A 194 11.32 -1.40 1.95
C GLU A 194 12.13 -0.12 1.70
N ARG A 195 11.43 1.01 1.53
CA ARG A 195 12.01 2.31 1.21
C ARG A 195 11.83 3.29 2.37
N PRO A 196 12.66 4.34 2.46
CA PRO A 196 12.53 5.34 3.52
C PRO A 196 11.17 6.06 3.50
N ILE A 197 10.59 6.22 4.69
CA ILE A 197 9.44 7.07 4.98
C ILE A 197 9.85 8.52 4.79
N LEU A 198 9.15 9.24 3.91
CA LEU A 198 9.31 10.67 3.68
C LEU A 198 8.59 11.50 4.76
N GLY A 199 7.48 10.98 5.25
CA GLY A 199 6.77 11.54 6.40
C GLY A 199 5.39 10.94 6.61
N VAL A 200 4.81 11.24 7.77
CA VAL A 200 3.48 10.77 8.17
C VAL A 200 2.54 11.95 8.43
N ALA A 201 1.32 11.84 7.90
CA ALA A 201 0.19 12.71 8.20
C ALA A 201 -0.74 12.01 9.19
N ALA A 202 -0.98 12.63 10.34
CA ALA A 202 -1.78 12.04 11.43
C ALA A 202 -2.85 13.00 11.97
N THR A 203 -2.66 14.30 11.81
CA THR A 203 -3.68 15.30 12.19
C THR A 203 -4.63 15.59 11.04
N ARG A 204 -5.78 16.18 11.37
CA ARG A 204 -6.79 16.63 10.40
C ARG A 204 -6.20 17.40 9.22
N SER A 205 -5.46 18.47 9.52
CA SER A 205 -4.91 19.37 8.48
C SER A 205 -3.93 18.66 7.56
N GLN A 206 -3.13 17.74 8.10
CA GLN A 206 -2.14 16.99 7.33
C GLN A 206 -2.82 15.99 6.40
N LEU A 207 -3.82 15.27 6.93
CA LEU A 207 -4.62 14.32 6.16
C LEU A 207 -5.39 15.02 5.03
N GLU A 208 -6.09 16.13 5.34
CA GLU A 208 -6.78 16.94 4.34
C GLU A 208 -5.82 17.46 3.25
N SER A 209 -4.62 17.92 3.63
CA SER A 209 -3.61 18.39 2.67
C SER A 209 -2.99 17.31 1.79
N THR A 210 -3.10 16.04 2.18
CA THR A 210 -2.53 14.89 1.46
C THR A 210 -3.57 14.10 0.66
N ASP A 211 -4.87 14.33 0.88
CA ASP A 211 -5.94 13.56 0.23
C ASP A 211 -5.96 13.70 -1.29
N GLU A 212 -5.84 14.92 -1.79
CA GLU A 212 -5.87 15.18 -3.23
C GLU A 212 -4.63 14.60 -3.95
N PRO A 213 -3.39 14.86 -3.49
CA PRO A 213 -2.21 14.36 -4.21
C PRO A 213 -1.94 12.86 -4.02
N PHE A 214 -2.37 12.25 -2.91
CA PHE A 214 -1.95 10.89 -2.54
C PHE A 214 -3.08 9.92 -2.22
N GLY A 215 -4.31 10.42 -2.09
CA GLY A 215 -5.46 9.59 -1.77
C GLY A 215 -5.93 8.72 -2.94
N LEU A 216 -6.64 7.64 -2.62
CA LEU A 216 -7.39 6.89 -3.61
C LEU A 216 -8.56 7.72 -4.13
N LYS A 217 -8.66 7.89 -5.46
CA LYS A 217 -9.74 8.64 -6.12
C LYS A 217 -11.12 8.01 -5.91
N THR A 218 -11.16 6.72 -5.58
CA THR A 218 -12.38 5.97 -5.27
C THR A 218 -12.89 6.23 -3.85
N ILE A 219 -12.07 6.81 -2.97
CA ILE A 219 -12.43 7.14 -1.60
C ILE A 219 -12.82 8.61 -1.53
N ASP A 220 -14.08 8.88 -1.15
CA ASP A 220 -14.55 10.22 -0.84
C ASP A 220 -14.11 10.64 0.57
N ASN A 221 -12.87 11.11 0.69
CA ASN A 221 -12.28 11.53 1.96
C ASN A 221 -13.06 12.66 2.64
N GLY A 222 -13.80 13.48 1.88
CA GLY A 222 -14.61 14.58 2.41
C GLY A 222 -15.80 14.13 3.26
N LYS A 223 -16.20 12.85 3.15
CA LYS A 223 -17.26 12.26 3.98
C LYS A 223 -16.74 11.58 5.24
N LEU A 224 -15.42 11.49 5.42
CA LEU A 224 -14.81 10.83 6.56
C LEU A 224 -14.53 11.85 7.67
N ALA A 225 -15.54 12.13 8.48
CA ALA A 225 -15.39 13.00 9.64
C ALA A 225 -14.58 12.33 10.76
N TYR A 226 -13.82 13.15 11.51
CA TYR A 226 -13.10 12.76 12.74
C TYR A 226 -12.21 11.51 12.58
N ARG A 227 -11.39 11.51 11.54
CA ARG A 227 -10.52 10.38 11.14
C ARG A 227 -9.04 10.58 11.50
N TYR A 228 -8.73 11.40 12.48
CA TYR A 228 -7.38 11.86 12.77
C TYR A 228 -7.00 11.47 14.20
N LEU A 229 -5.70 11.35 14.46
CA LEU A 229 -5.20 10.96 15.78
C LEU A 229 -5.43 12.06 16.83
N GLU A 230 -5.66 11.64 18.07
CA GLU A 230 -5.85 12.55 19.21
C GLU A 230 -4.49 13.00 19.78
N GLU A 231 -4.20 14.30 19.72
CA GLU A 231 -2.90 14.88 20.14
C GLU A 231 -2.74 15.02 21.66
N ARG A 232 -3.83 14.87 22.40
CA ARG A 232 -3.91 15.06 23.86
C ARG A 232 -4.87 14.06 24.44
N ASP A 233 -4.71 13.80 25.73
CA ASP A 233 -5.67 13.00 26.46
C ASP A 233 -7.08 13.60 26.30
N SER A 234 -8.02 12.76 25.90
CA SER A 234 -9.41 13.12 25.67
C SER A 234 -10.31 12.48 26.74
N GLU A 235 -11.62 12.68 26.63
CA GLU A 235 -12.60 12.13 27.57
C GLU A 235 -12.30 12.44 29.05
N ARG A 236 -11.88 13.68 29.34
CA ARG A 236 -11.47 14.14 30.69
C ARG A 236 -10.21 13.44 31.25
N GLY A 237 -9.31 13.03 30.36
CA GLY A 237 -8.04 12.40 30.73
C GLY A 237 -8.12 10.87 30.84
N GLU A 238 -9.25 10.27 30.47
CA GLU A 238 -9.45 8.83 30.58
C GLU A 238 -9.08 8.06 29.30
N LEU A 239 -8.89 8.76 28.19
CA LEU A 239 -8.35 8.22 26.95
C LEU A 239 -7.04 8.94 26.64
N PRO A 240 -5.88 8.26 26.75
CA PRO A 240 -4.59 8.90 26.49
C PRO A 240 -4.44 9.39 25.05
N ALA A 241 -3.56 10.35 24.82
CA ALA A 241 -3.16 10.74 23.46
C ALA A 241 -2.62 9.55 22.65
N ASP A 242 -2.86 9.58 21.35
CA ASP A 242 -2.21 8.64 20.43
C ASP A 242 -0.75 9.00 20.26
N THR A 243 0.07 8.00 19.96
CA THR A 243 1.48 8.24 19.65
C THR A 243 1.92 7.51 18.41
N ILE A 244 2.78 8.18 17.64
CA ILE A 244 3.48 7.56 16.52
C ILE A 244 4.96 7.92 16.58
N SER A 245 5.82 7.01 16.14
CA SER A 245 7.24 7.28 15.97
C SER A 245 7.77 6.61 14.72
N ILE A 246 8.70 7.28 14.06
CA ILE A 246 9.42 6.70 12.93
C ILE A 246 10.84 6.42 13.42
N ASP A 247 11.31 5.20 13.18
CA ASP A 247 12.63 4.80 13.59
C ASP A 247 13.73 5.67 12.93
N PRO A 248 14.95 5.71 13.50
CA PRO A 248 16.03 6.54 12.94
C PRO A 248 16.47 6.14 11.53
N SER A 249 16.29 4.87 11.13
CA SER A 249 16.58 4.46 9.75
C SER A 249 15.56 5.00 8.75
N GLY A 250 14.37 5.38 9.23
CA GLY A 250 13.28 5.88 8.42
C GLY A 250 12.49 4.77 7.74
N HIS A 251 12.68 3.50 8.09
CA HIS A 251 12.00 2.38 7.44
C HIS A 251 10.83 1.82 8.24
N ARG A 252 10.75 2.09 9.55
CA ARG A 252 9.71 1.51 10.41
C ARG A 252 8.90 2.59 11.12
N LEU A 253 7.59 2.54 10.91
CA LEU A 253 6.62 3.31 11.66
C LEU A 253 6.12 2.46 12.83
N PHE A 254 6.11 3.03 14.03
CA PHE A 254 5.45 2.48 15.21
C PHE A 254 4.26 3.37 15.58
N PHE A 255 3.18 2.74 16.05
CA PHE A 255 2.02 3.44 16.58
C PHE A 255 1.54 2.80 17.88
N HIS A 256 0.94 3.64 18.72
CA HIS A 256 0.14 3.25 19.87
C HIS A 256 -1.09 4.13 19.89
N LEU A 257 -2.23 3.55 19.54
CA LEU A 257 -3.51 4.24 19.47
C LEU A 257 -4.37 3.88 20.67
N SER A 258 -4.92 4.89 21.34
CA SER A 258 -5.90 4.74 22.41
C SER A 258 -7.28 4.93 21.81
N VAL A 259 -7.91 3.82 21.43
CA VAL A 259 -9.10 3.84 20.59
C VAL A 259 -10.38 3.56 21.38
N GLY A 260 -11.48 4.15 20.90
CA GLY A 260 -12.83 4.02 21.46
C GLY A 260 -13.87 3.93 20.34
N ALA A 261 -14.88 4.81 20.38
CA ALA A 261 -15.90 4.88 19.33
C ALA A 261 -15.49 5.73 18.10
N GLY A 262 -14.32 6.38 18.16
CA GLY A 262 -13.77 7.24 17.12
C GLY A 262 -13.09 6.47 15.97
N LYS A 263 -12.62 7.21 14.97
CA LYS A 263 -11.86 6.68 13.84
C LYS A 263 -10.48 7.30 13.82
N ASP A 264 -9.47 6.48 13.58
CA ASP A 264 -8.08 6.94 13.57
C ASP A 264 -7.43 6.54 12.27
N HIS A 265 -7.06 7.54 11.47
CA HIS A 265 -6.35 7.32 10.22
C HIS A 265 -5.00 8.02 10.29
N LEU A 266 -4.01 7.40 9.65
CA LEU A 266 -2.74 8.04 9.34
C LEU A 266 -2.32 7.68 7.92
N ARG A 267 -1.69 8.62 7.24
CA ARG A 267 -1.13 8.41 5.90
C ARG A 267 0.38 8.42 5.96
N VAL A 268 1.00 7.38 5.43
CA VAL A 268 2.44 7.23 5.34
C VAL A 268 2.86 7.49 3.91
N LEU A 269 3.75 8.46 3.72
CA LEU A 269 4.39 8.72 2.44
C LEU A 269 5.78 8.11 2.46
N VAL A 270 6.07 7.27 1.48
CA VAL A 270 7.30 6.51 1.36
C VAL A 270 7.95 6.82 0.02
N GLN A 271 9.28 6.85 -0.01
CA GLN A 271 10.02 7.04 -1.24
C GLN A 271 9.67 5.93 -2.24
N GLY A 272 9.27 6.32 -3.44
CA GLY A 272 9.09 5.42 -4.59
C GLY A 272 10.40 5.17 -5.32
N ASP A 273 10.30 4.47 -6.43
CA ASP A 273 11.45 4.05 -7.24
C ASP A 273 11.84 5.03 -8.34
#